data_AF-A0AAV4H3T6-F1
#
_entry.id   AF-A0AAV4H3T6-F1
#
_cell.length_a   1.000
_cell.length_b   1.000
_cell.length_c   1.000
_cell.angle_alpha   90.00
_cell.angle_beta   90.00
_cell.angle_gamma   90.00
#
_symmetry.space_group_name_H-M   'P 1'
#
loop_
_entity.id
_entity.type
_entity.pdbx_description
1 polymer ?
#
loop_
_entity_poly.entity_id
_entity_poly.type
_entity_poly.pdbx_seq_one_letter_code
_entity_poly.pdbx_strand_id
1 'polypeptide(L)'
;MRFDFRRLACFQVISTGDKTFRIMVGGREEVISIDRLKQAHVDLSGPVKLALPPRRGRPPQRIPEKPHSRTTQQRSKTSGAGRIIRRSPRFL
;
A
#
# COMPACT_ATOMS: atom_id res chain seq x y z
N MET A 1 41.97 -9.14 5.75
CA MET A 1 41.31 -8.05 5.01
C MET A 1 39.98 -7.75 5.69
N ARG A 2 39.79 -6.54 6.23
CA ARG A 2 38.58 -6.17 6.98
C ARG A 2 37.57 -5.53 6.03
N PHE A 3 36.42 -6.17 5.84
CA PHE A 3 35.26 -5.54 5.20
C PHE A 3 34.57 -4.65 6.24
N ASP A 4 34.68 -3.33 6.08
CA ASP A 4 34.07 -2.37 6.98
C ASP A 4 32.58 -2.21 6.61
N PHE A 5 31.71 -2.91 7.33
CA PHE A 5 30.25 -2.90 7.18
C PHE A 5 29.59 -1.56 7.56
N ARG A 6 30.36 -0.52 7.92
CA ARG A 6 29.82 0.78 8.37
C ARG A 6 29.25 1.68 7.27
N ARG A 7 29.26 1.27 5.99
CA ARG A 7 28.68 2.03 4.88
C ARG A 7 27.50 1.28 4.25
N LEU A 8 26.34 1.35 4.91
CA LEU A 8 25.05 0.87 4.40
C LEU A 8 24.34 1.91 3.50
N ALA A 9 25.06 2.94 3.04
CA ALA A 9 24.49 3.92 2.11
C ALA A 9 24.45 3.32 0.69
N CYS A 10 23.32 3.50 0.00
CA CYS A 10 23.21 3.16 -1.41
C CYS A 10 24.22 4.00 -2.20
N PHE A 11 25.01 3.35 -3.06
CA PHE A 11 25.98 4.03 -3.91
C PHE A 11 25.34 4.43 -5.24
N GLN A 12 25.67 5.62 -5.73
CA GLN A 12 25.28 6.04 -7.07
C GLN A 12 26.31 5.54 -8.08
N VAL A 13 25.85 4.75 -9.05
CA VAL A 13 26.67 4.26 -10.17
C VAL A 13 26.73 5.34 -11.24
N ILE A 14 27.94 5.71 -11.66
CA ILE A 14 28.20 6.70 -12.72
C ILE A 14 28.33 6.01 -14.08
N SER A 15 29.11 4.94 -14.13
CA SER A 15 29.31 4.14 -15.35
C SER A 15 29.50 2.66 -15.03
N THR A 16 29.05 1.83 -15.96
CA THR A 16 29.09 0.37 -15.86
C THR A 16 30.11 -0.19 -16.86
N GLY A 17 31.03 -1.03 -16.40
CA GLY A 17 31.87 -1.88 -17.23
C GLY A 17 31.54 -3.36 -17.03
N ASP A 18 32.27 -4.25 -17.69
CA ASP A 18 31.94 -5.69 -17.70
C ASP A 18 32.00 -6.35 -16.32
N LYS A 19 33.01 -5.99 -15.52
CA LYS A 19 33.28 -6.57 -14.19
C LYS A 19 33.53 -5.52 -13.12
N THR A 20 33.35 -4.25 -13.47
CA THR A 20 33.64 -3.12 -12.59
C THR A 20 32.58 -2.03 -12.78
N PHE A 21 32.38 -1.27 -11.73
CA PHE A 21 31.52 -0.09 -11.71
C PHE A 21 32.32 1.11 -11.24
N ARG A 22 32.07 2.26 -11.85
CA ARG A 22 32.51 3.54 -11.28
C ARG A 22 31.37 4.12 -10.45
N ILE A 23 31.62 4.34 -9.17
CA ILE A 23 30.62 4.79 -8.21
C ILE A 23 31.05 6.06 -7.49
N MET A 24 30.08 6.84 -7.03
CA MET A 24 30.34 7.98 -6.14
C MET A 24 30.34 7.55 -4.68
N VAL A 25 31.47 7.72 -4.00
CA VAL A 25 31.65 7.44 -2.57
C VAL A 25 32.16 8.71 -1.89
N GLY A 26 31.33 9.31 -1.02
CA GLY A 26 31.74 10.50 -0.27
C GLY A 26 32.20 11.68 -1.13
N GLY A 27 31.62 11.85 -2.33
CA GLY A 27 31.98 12.91 -3.27
C GLY A 27 33.19 12.62 -4.16
N ARG A 28 33.72 11.39 -4.15
CA ARG A 28 34.80 10.95 -5.05
C ARG A 28 34.36 9.79 -5.92
N GLU A 29 34.90 9.74 -7.13
CA GLU A 29 34.71 8.61 -8.04
C GLU A 29 35.68 7.48 -7.67
N GLU A 30 35.14 6.29 -7.43
CA GLU A 30 35.90 5.07 -7.16
C GLU A 30 35.50 3.95 -8.10
N VAL A 31 36.46 3.10 -8.48
CA VAL A 31 36.23 1.92 -9.31
C VAL A 31 36.18 0.68 -8.42
N ILE A 32 35.05 -0.02 -8.42
CA ILE A 32 34.82 -1.20 -7.57
C ILE A 32 34.38 -2.39 -8.44
N SER A 33 34.87 -3.58 -8.13
CA SER A 33 34.44 -4.81 -8.80
C SER A 33 33.02 -5.23 -8.37
N ILE A 34 32.32 -5.96 -9.25
CA ILE A 34 30.94 -6.43 -8.98
C ILE A 34 30.84 -7.19 -7.65
N ASP A 35 31.82 -8.04 -7.35
CA ASP A 35 31.80 -8.93 -6.18
C ASP A 35 31.77 -8.18 -4.83
N ARG A 36 32.17 -6.91 -4.81
CA ARG A 36 32.21 -6.09 -3.60
C ARG A 36 30.95 -5.24 -3.43
N LEU A 37 30.06 -5.23 -4.42
CA LEU A 37 28.81 -4.47 -4.39
C LEU A 37 27.66 -5.42 -4.10
N LYS A 38 26.82 -5.01 -3.14
CA LYS A 38 25.51 -5.64 -2.97
C LYS A 38 24.53 -4.97 -3.95
N GLN A 39 23.67 -5.76 -4.59
CA GLN A 39 22.59 -5.19 -5.40
C GLN A 39 21.74 -4.27 -4.53
N ALA A 40 21.63 -3.00 -4.95
CA ALA A 40 20.68 -2.09 -4.36
C ALA A 40 19.30 -2.49 -4.86
N HIS A 41 18.38 -2.79 -3.94
CA HIS A 41 16.97 -2.84 -4.31
C HIS A 41 16.60 -1.40 -4.66
N VAL A 42 16.44 -1.11 -5.95
CA VAL A 42 15.89 0.18 -6.40
C VAL A 42 14.52 0.30 -5.75
N ASP A 43 14.29 1.38 -5.00
CA ASP A 43 12.98 1.64 -4.42
C ASP A 43 11.96 1.67 -5.54
N LEU A 44 11.16 0.60 -5.57
CA LEU A 44 9.92 0.50 -6.30
C LEU A 44 9.09 1.67 -5.77
N SER A 45 9.04 2.80 -6.49
CA SER A 45 8.20 3.94 -6.08
C SER A 45 6.70 3.59 -6.05
N GLY A 46 6.35 2.33 -6.31
CA GLY A 46 5.05 1.75 -6.06
C GLY A 46 5.04 0.96 -4.74
N PRO A 47 3.94 1.00 -3.98
CA PRO A 47 3.82 0.22 -2.76
C PRO A 47 4.14 -1.24 -3.05
N VAL A 48 5.12 -1.79 -2.32
CA VAL A 48 5.49 -3.20 -2.40
C VAL A 48 4.21 -4.02 -2.17
N LYS A 49 3.78 -4.78 -3.18
CA LYS A 49 2.63 -5.68 -3.05
C LYS A 49 3.00 -6.81 -2.09
N LEU A 50 2.70 -6.60 -0.82
CA LEU A 50 2.81 -7.64 0.20
C LEU A 50 1.81 -8.74 -0.13
N ALA A 51 2.27 -9.98 -0.14
CA ALA A 51 1.37 -11.12 -0.24
C ALA A 51 0.46 -11.14 0.99
N LEU A 52 -0.85 -11.00 0.79
CA LEU A 52 -1.81 -11.18 1.87
C LEU A 52 -1.95 -12.67 2.15
N PRO A 53 -1.98 -13.10 3.42
CA PRO A 53 -2.25 -14.48 3.76
C PRO A 53 -3.62 -14.90 3.22
N PRO A 54 -3.80 -16.18 2.86
CA PRO A 54 -5.11 -16.70 2.46
C PRO A 54 -6.15 -16.35 3.53
N ARG A 55 -7.34 -15.92 3.09
CA ARG A 55 -8.44 -15.60 4.00
C ARG A 55 -8.72 -16.82 4.87
N ARG A 56 -8.52 -16.67 6.18
CA ARG A 56 -8.89 -17.71 7.16
C ARG A 56 -10.39 -17.62 7.43
N GLY A 57 -11.07 -18.76 7.45
CA GLY A 57 -12.45 -18.87 7.90
C GLY A 57 -13.52 -18.88 6.80
N ARG A 58 -14.73 -18.49 7.20
CA ARG A 58 -16.01 -18.72 6.50
C ARG A 58 -15.98 -18.25 5.04
N PRO A 59 -16.55 -19.03 4.09
CA PRO A 59 -16.73 -18.58 2.72
C PRO A 59 -17.49 -17.24 2.67
N PRO A 60 -17.15 -16.35 1.72
CA PRO A 60 -17.85 -15.08 1.58
C PRO A 60 -19.33 -15.35 1.29
N GLN A 61 -20.19 -14.82 2.16
CA GLN A 61 -21.63 -14.90 2.00
C GLN A 61 -21.99 -14.13 0.73
N ARG A 62 -22.60 -14.79 -0.26
CA ARG A 62 -23.13 -14.13 -1.47
C ARG A 62 -24.18 -13.11 -1.02
N ILE A 63 -23.82 -11.84 -0.98
CA ILE A 63 -24.80 -10.77 -0.85
C ILE A 63 -25.47 -10.67 -2.22
N PRO A 64 -26.78 -10.88 -2.35
CA PRO A 64 -27.47 -10.58 -3.60
C PRO A 64 -27.29 -9.10 -3.89
N GLU A 65 -26.80 -8.78 -5.09
CA GLU A 65 -26.66 -7.40 -5.55
C GLU A 65 -28.02 -6.71 -5.43
N LYS A 66 -28.13 -5.72 -4.56
CA LYS A 66 -29.33 -4.88 -4.52
C LYS A 66 -29.27 -3.97 -5.75
N PRO A 67 -30.33 -3.93 -6.59
CA PRO A 67 -30.40 -2.96 -7.66
C PRO A 67 -30.30 -1.56 -7.04
N HIS A 68 -29.39 -0.74 -7.57
CA HIS A 68 -29.15 0.61 -7.08
C HIS A 68 -30.36 1.50 -7.38
N SER A 69 -31.35 1.53 -6.48
CA SER A 69 -32.35 2.60 -6.50
C SER A 69 -31.79 3.81 -5.76
N ARG A 70 -31.23 4.75 -6.52
CA ARG A 70 -30.95 6.11 -6.03
C ARG A 70 -32.28 6.79 -5.72
N THR A 71 -32.69 6.95 -4.45
CA THR A 71 -33.54 8.07 -4.05
C THR A 71 -33.60 8.28 -2.53
N THR A 72 -33.05 9.42 -2.13
CA THR A 72 -33.45 10.36 -1.07
C THR A 72 -33.82 9.83 0.32
N GLN A 73 -32.92 10.08 1.27
CA GLN A 73 -33.07 9.88 2.71
C GLN A 73 -34.24 10.72 3.27
N GLN A 74 -35.36 10.08 3.64
CA GLN A 74 -36.35 10.69 4.53
C GLN A 74 -36.10 10.19 5.97
N ARG A 75 -35.59 11.10 6.81
CA ARG A 75 -35.25 10.88 8.21
C ARG A 75 -36.52 10.81 9.06
N SER A 76 -37.03 9.61 9.34
CA SER A 76 -38.05 9.40 10.37
C SER A 76 -37.40 9.31 11.75
N LYS A 77 -37.68 10.25 12.65
CA LYS A 77 -37.26 10.19 14.07
C LYS A 77 -38.11 9.13 14.79
N THR A 78 -37.48 8.06 15.27
CA THR A 78 -38.08 7.04 16.15
C THR A 78 -37.95 7.45 17.61
N SER A 79 -38.99 7.26 18.43
CA SER A 79 -38.83 7.36 19.89
C SER A 79 -38.06 6.15 20.44
N GLY A 80 -37.47 6.26 21.64
CA GLY A 80 -36.54 5.29 22.22
C GLY A 80 -37.05 3.84 22.36
N ALA A 81 -38.34 3.58 22.12
CA ALA A 81 -38.93 2.24 22.05
C ALA A 81 -39.16 1.73 20.60
N GLY A 82 -38.56 2.37 19.59
CA GLY A 82 -38.59 1.89 18.20
C GLY A 82 -39.92 2.07 17.48
N ARG A 83 -40.89 2.82 18.05
CA ARG A 83 -42.19 3.04 17.41
C ARG A 83 -42.15 4.27 16.49
N ILE A 84 -42.49 4.08 15.22
CA ILE A 84 -42.60 5.16 14.23
C ILE A 84 -43.93 5.89 14.46
N ILE A 85 -43.90 7.14 14.93
CA ILE A 85 -45.09 7.95 15.15
C ILE A 85 -45.49 8.61 13.81
N ARG A 86 -46.45 8.01 13.10
CA ARG A 86 -47.10 8.67 11.97
C ARG A 86 -48.25 9.54 12.51
N ARG A 87 -48.13 10.87 12.42
CA ARG A 87 -49.24 11.78 12.75
C ARG A 87 -50.32 11.59 11.68
N SER A 88 -51.50 11.16 12.11
CA SER A 88 -52.67 10.96 11.24
C SER A 88 -53.14 12.30 10.68
N PRO A 89 -53.40 12.43 9.36
CA PRO A 89 -54.02 13.62 8.81
C PRO A 89 -55.52 13.62 9.10
N ARG A 90 -56.01 14.69 9.72
CA ARG A 90 -57.45 14.96 9.88
C ARG A 90 -57.99 15.36 8.50
N PHE A 91 -59.02 14.67 8.04
CA PHE A 91 -59.72 14.98 6.80
C PHE A 91 -60.62 16.22 7.01
N LEU A 92 -60.51 17.20 6.11
CA LEU A 92 -61.45 18.30 5.90
C LEU A 92 -62.23 18.01 4.62
#